data_AF-A0A7Y3VV30-F1
#
_entry.id   AF-A0A7Y3VV30-F1
#
_cell.length_a   1.000
_cell.length_b   1.000
_cell.length_c   1.000
_cell.angle_alpha   90.00
_cell.angle_beta   90.00
_cell.angle_gamma   90.00
#
_symmetry.space_group_name_H-M   'P 1'
#
loop_
_entity.id
_entity.type
_entity.pdbx_description
1 polymer ?
#
loop_
_entity_poly.entity_id
_entity_poly.type
_entity_poly.pdbx_seq_one_letter_code
_entity_poly.pdbx_strand_id
1 'polypeptide(L)'
;MEADMDPSQRIAVVFDYTNFLGVSCRKKWTFSEALLSFSPIFGTVWQDTVKLSQTQEERLWEMALRRLSTRRSDETNLITLLKLAKLEGIEELKLVMPYALEPEQITLIQEKSAAQIQALERDEFMITL
;
A
#
# COMPACT_ATOMS: atom_id res chain seq x y z
N MET A 1 9.84 -29.67 24.85
CA MET A 1 8.51 -29.19 24.44
C MET A 1 8.75 -27.82 23.86
N GLU A 2 9.37 -27.79 22.68
CA GLU A 2 9.70 -26.56 21.96
C GLU A 2 8.38 -25.88 21.56
N ALA A 3 8.20 -24.64 21.98
CA ALA A 3 7.24 -23.75 21.36
C ALA A 3 7.86 -23.32 20.02
N ASP A 4 7.44 -23.99 18.95
CA ASP A 4 7.69 -23.58 17.57
C ASP A 4 6.89 -22.29 17.33
N MET A 5 7.50 -21.15 17.66
CA MET A 5 6.98 -19.84 17.28
C MET A 5 7.16 -19.71 15.76
N ASP A 6 6.04 -19.75 15.05
CA ASP A 6 5.94 -19.47 13.62
C ASP A 6 6.67 -18.16 13.26
N PRO A 7 7.73 -18.20 12.43
CA PRO A 7 8.50 -17.01 12.12
C PRO A 7 7.71 -16.17 11.12
N SER A 8 7.15 -15.09 11.64
CA SER A 8 6.78 -13.88 10.88
C SER A 8 5.39 -13.91 10.23
N GLN A 9 4.35 -13.69 11.03
CA GLN A 9 3.19 -12.94 10.53
C GLN A 9 3.62 -11.48 10.29
N ARG A 10 4.39 -11.23 9.23
CA ARG A 10 4.73 -9.85 8.84
C ARG A 10 3.46 -9.16 8.38
N ILE A 11 3.27 -7.93 8.83
CA ILE A 11 2.10 -7.15 8.44
C ILE A 11 2.30 -6.73 6.98
N ALA A 12 1.59 -7.42 6.09
CA ALA A 12 1.63 -7.19 4.65
C ALA A 12 0.34 -6.46 4.19
N VAL A 13 0.51 -5.38 3.42
CA VAL A 13 -0.62 -4.63 2.83
C VAL A 13 -0.45 -4.55 1.31
N VAL A 14 -1.54 -4.60 0.56
CA VAL A 14 -1.56 -4.34 -0.88
C VAL A 14 -1.97 -2.90 -1.11
N PHE A 15 -1.25 -2.17 -1.96
CA PHE A 15 -1.58 -0.81 -2.36
C PHE A 15 -1.64 -0.71 -3.88
N ASP A 16 -2.86 -0.61 -4.42
CA ASP A 16 -3.09 -0.37 -5.85
C ASP A 16 -2.99 1.14 -6.14
N TYR A 17 -1.85 1.54 -6.69
CA TYR A 17 -1.57 2.93 -7.03
C TYR A 17 -2.35 3.39 -8.27
N THR A 18 -2.66 2.49 -9.21
CA THR A 18 -3.53 2.78 -10.36
C THR A 18 -4.90 3.23 -9.89
N ASN A 19 -5.48 2.43 -9.02
CA ASN A 19 -6.75 2.73 -8.39
C ASN A 19 -6.68 4.02 -7.56
N PHE A 20 -5.59 4.21 -6.79
CA PHE A 20 -5.37 5.41 -6.00
C PHE A 20 -5.44 6.68 -6.83
N LEU A 21 -4.78 6.69 -8.00
CA LEU A 21 -4.83 7.83 -8.93
C LEU A 21 -6.24 8.05 -9.46
N GLY A 22 -6.97 6.98 -9.79
CA GLY A 22 -8.36 7.04 -10.23
C GLY A 22 -9.29 7.68 -9.20
N VAL A 23 -9.17 7.27 -7.94
CA VAL A 23 -9.92 7.83 -6.81
C VAL A 23 -9.49 9.28 -6.53
N SER A 24 -8.19 9.57 -6.57
CA SER A 24 -7.64 10.91 -6.31
C SER A 24 -8.04 11.95 -7.38
N CYS A 25 -8.32 11.53 -8.61
CA CYS A 25 -8.81 12.41 -9.68
C CYS A 25 -10.29 12.79 -9.52
N ARG A 26 -11.10 11.96 -8.86
CA ARG A 26 -12.54 12.19 -8.67
C ARG A 26 -12.76 13.00 -7.39
N LYS A 27 -13.02 14.30 -7.56
CA LYS A 27 -13.39 15.22 -6.45
C LYS A 27 -14.49 14.58 -5.58
N LYS A 28 -14.13 14.23 -4.35
CA LYS A 28 -15.00 13.86 -3.22
C LYS A 28 -15.86 12.61 -3.42
N TRP A 29 -15.30 11.43 -3.12
CA TRP A 29 -16.10 10.28 -2.74
C TRP A 29 -15.99 10.08 -1.23
N THR A 30 -17.12 9.95 -0.55
CA THR A 30 -17.18 9.49 0.84
C THR A 30 -16.83 8.00 0.86
N PHE A 31 -15.84 7.66 1.67
CA PHE A 31 -15.17 6.37 1.82
C PHE A 31 -16.07 5.11 1.80
N SER A 32 -17.35 5.23 2.14
CA SER A 32 -18.34 4.15 2.14
C SER A 32 -18.56 3.48 0.78
N GLU A 33 -18.41 4.20 -0.33
CA GLU A 33 -18.69 3.65 -1.66
C GLU A 33 -17.44 3.04 -2.33
N ALA A 34 -16.24 3.45 -1.91
CA ALA A 34 -14.98 2.93 -2.44
C ALA A 34 -14.74 1.48 -1.98
N LEU A 35 -14.98 1.18 -0.70
CA LEU A 35 -14.80 -0.16 -0.13
C LEU A 35 -15.74 -1.22 -0.71
N LEU A 36 -16.90 -0.84 -1.24
CA LEU A 36 -17.81 -1.76 -1.93
C LEU A 36 -17.31 -2.17 -3.32
N SER A 37 -16.39 -1.40 -3.91
CA SER A 37 -15.80 -1.68 -5.24
C SER A 37 -14.46 -2.41 -5.16
N PHE A 38 -13.83 -2.49 -3.98
CA PHE A 38 -12.58 -3.22 -3.76
C PHE A 38 -12.89 -4.52 -3.02
N SER A 39 -13.39 -5.51 -3.75
CA SER A 39 -13.34 -6.91 -3.29
C SER A 39 -12.03 -7.53 -3.79
N PRO A 40 -10.96 -7.60 -2.98
CA PRO A 40 -9.79 -8.38 -3.35
C PRO A 40 -10.17 -9.88 -3.38
N ILE A 41 -9.79 -10.58 -4.45
CA ILE A 41 -10.06 -12.02 -4.61
C ILE A 41 -8.99 -12.81 -3.85
N PHE A 42 -8.91 -12.81 -2.51
CA PHE A 42 -8.17 -13.86 -1.75
C PHE A 42 -8.65 -14.03 -0.30
N GLY A 43 -8.88 -15.29 0.10
CA GLY A 43 -8.85 -15.80 1.49
C GLY A 43 -10.14 -15.67 2.33
N THR A 44 -10.70 -16.82 2.72
CA THR A 44 -11.95 -17.11 3.45
C THR A 44 -12.20 -16.46 4.83
N VAL A 45 -11.67 -15.27 5.16
CA VAL A 45 -11.84 -14.66 6.50
C VAL A 45 -12.17 -13.15 6.44
N TRP A 46 -12.99 -12.72 5.48
CA TRP A 46 -13.39 -11.30 5.38
C TRP A 46 -14.75 -10.98 6.01
N GLN A 47 -15.63 -11.97 6.19
CA GLN A 47 -17.04 -11.73 6.52
C GLN A 47 -17.29 -11.36 8.00
N ASP A 48 -16.43 -11.77 8.93
CA ASP A 48 -16.74 -11.65 10.37
C ASP A 48 -16.15 -10.40 11.06
N THR A 49 -15.24 -9.66 10.40
CA THR A 49 -14.49 -8.55 11.03
C THR A 49 -15.01 -7.16 10.67
N VAL A 50 -16.22 -7.04 10.11
CA VAL A 50 -16.79 -5.73 9.71
C VAL A 50 -17.30 -4.91 10.92
N LYS A 51 -17.13 -5.41 12.16
CA LYS A 51 -17.46 -4.67 13.38
C LYS A 51 -16.33 -4.80 14.41
N LEU A 52 -15.32 -3.94 14.30
CA LEU A 52 -14.35 -3.46 15.31
C LEU A 52 -12.97 -3.30 14.66
N SER A 53 -12.39 -2.10 14.76
CA SER A 53 -11.05 -1.68 14.27
C SER A 53 -10.91 -1.48 12.74
N GLN A 54 -10.64 -0.25 12.29
CA GLN A 54 -10.16 0.01 10.93
C GLN A 54 -8.89 -0.80 10.67
N THR A 55 -8.75 -1.38 9.48
CA THR A 55 -7.53 -2.13 9.13
C THR A 55 -6.35 -1.17 8.90
N GLN A 56 -5.12 -1.67 8.99
CA GLN A 56 -3.92 -0.86 8.69
C GLN A 56 -3.92 -0.35 7.25
N GLU A 57 -4.47 -1.14 6.33
CA GLU A 57 -4.69 -0.78 4.93
C GLU A 57 -5.65 0.41 4.80
N GLU A 58 -6.79 0.39 5.49
CA GLU A 58 -7.75 1.50 5.47
C GLU A 58 -7.12 2.80 5.99
N ARG A 59 -6.36 2.72 7.09
CA ARG A 59 -5.66 3.89 7.65
C ARG A 59 -4.59 4.42 6.71
N LEU A 60 -3.78 3.53 6.11
CA LEU A 60 -2.80 3.91 5.10
C LEU A 60 -3.47 4.62 3.92
N TRP A 61 -4.59 4.09 3.43
CA TRP A 61 -5.34 4.68 2.32
C TRP A 61 -5.88 6.08 2.66
N GLU A 62 -6.48 6.24 3.85
CA GLU A 62 -6.95 7.54 4.32
C GLU A 62 -5.81 8.57 4.42
N MET A 63 -4.67 8.16 4.96
CA MET A 63 -3.48 9.02 5.06
C MET A 63 -2.95 9.36 3.67
N ALA A 64 -2.93 8.39 2.76
CA ALA A 64 -2.46 8.58 1.40
C ALA A 64 -3.32 9.61 0.66
N LEU A 65 -4.66 9.49 0.72
CA LEU A 65 -5.60 10.43 0.10
C LEU A 65 -5.43 11.89 0.60
N ARG A 66 -4.98 12.06 1.84
CA ARG A 66 -4.74 13.39 2.44
C ARG A 66 -3.36 13.97 2.09
N ARG A 67 -2.36 13.12 1.83
CA ARG A 67 -0.94 13.53 1.75
C ARG A 67 -0.34 13.45 0.35
N LEU A 68 -0.77 12.51 -0.48
CA LEU A 68 -0.30 12.36 -1.86
C LEU A 68 -1.03 13.35 -2.77
N SER A 69 -0.42 13.65 -3.90
CA SER A 69 -1.04 14.55 -4.88
C SER A 69 -0.69 14.15 -6.30
N THR A 70 -1.69 14.10 -7.16
CA THR A 70 -1.53 13.92 -8.61
C THR A 70 -0.76 15.06 -9.29
N ARG A 71 -0.43 16.14 -8.56
CA ARG A 71 0.42 17.24 -9.03
C ARG A 71 1.90 17.09 -8.69
N ARG A 72 2.25 16.07 -7.89
CA ARG A 72 3.63 15.72 -7.55
C ARG A 72 4.09 14.58 -8.44
N SER A 73 5.40 14.42 -8.56
CA SER A 73 5.97 13.25 -9.22
C SER A 73 5.62 11.98 -8.45
N ASP A 74 5.53 10.86 -9.15
CA ASP A 74 5.16 9.59 -8.53
C ASP A 74 6.23 9.09 -7.56
N GLU A 75 7.52 9.35 -7.80
CA GLU A 75 8.58 9.06 -6.84
C GLU A 75 8.34 9.81 -5.52
N THR A 76 7.95 11.09 -5.60
CA THR A 76 7.64 11.90 -4.41
C THR A 76 6.43 11.34 -3.66
N ASN A 77 5.40 10.92 -4.39
CA ASN A 77 4.21 10.31 -3.81
C ASN A 77 4.52 8.95 -3.17
N LEU A 78 5.28 8.09 -3.85
CA LEU A 78 5.69 6.78 -3.35
C LEU A 78 6.59 6.91 -2.13
N ILE A 79 7.60 7.80 -2.13
CA ILE A 79 8.42 8.08 -0.94
C ILE A 79 7.54 8.51 0.25
N THR A 80 6.49 9.31 -0.01
CA THR A 80 5.54 9.71 1.03
C THR A 80 4.72 8.52 1.49
N LEU A 81 4.19 7.71 0.58
CA LEU A 81 3.42 6.51 0.87
C LEU A 81 4.18 5.53 1.77
N LEU A 82 5.44 5.22 1.43
CA LEU A 82 6.27 4.30 2.22
C LEU A 82 6.54 4.83 3.63
N LYS A 83 6.69 6.15 3.79
CA LYS A 83 6.81 6.77 5.11
C LYS A 83 5.50 6.66 5.92
N LEU A 84 4.35 6.80 5.28
CA LEU A 84 3.06 6.62 5.93
C LEU A 84 2.86 5.15 6.35
N ALA A 85 3.26 4.20 5.50
CA ALA A 85 3.18 2.77 5.81
C ALA A 85 4.04 2.39 7.03
N LYS A 86 5.27 2.91 7.12
CA LYS A 86 6.13 2.76 8.30
C LYS A 86 5.49 3.31 9.59
N LEU A 87 4.82 4.46 9.49
CA LEU A 87 4.13 5.06 10.64
C LEU A 87 2.96 4.21 11.15
N GLU A 88 2.31 3.46 10.25
CA GLU A 88 1.22 2.54 10.58
C GLU A 88 1.70 1.17 11.07
N GLY A 89 3.02 0.93 11.11
CA GLY A 89 3.60 -0.35 11.53
C GLY A 89 3.55 -1.44 10.45
N ILE A 90 3.37 -1.07 9.19
CA ILE A 90 3.41 -2.00 8.06
C ILE A 90 4.87 -2.38 7.81
N GLU A 91 5.14 -3.68 7.66
CA GLU A 91 6.48 -4.23 7.45
C GLU A 91 6.71 -4.57 5.98
N GLU A 92 5.68 -5.04 5.29
CA GLU A 92 5.71 -5.36 3.86
C GLU A 92 4.55 -4.70 3.12
N LEU A 93 4.83 -4.16 1.94
CA LEU A 93 3.85 -3.53 1.07
C LEU A 93 3.98 -4.07 -0.35
N LYS A 94 2.92 -4.72 -0.85
CA LYS A 94 2.81 -5.04 -2.27
C LYS A 94 2.26 -3.81 -3.00
N LEU A 95 3.04 -3.25 -3.91
CA LEU A 95 2.67 -2.08 -4.72
C LEU A 95 2.30 -2.53 -6.14
N VAL A 96 1.14 -2.09 -6.63
CA VAL A 96 0.72 -2.27 -8.03
C VAL A 96 0.66 -0.91 -8.70
N MET A 97 1.42 -0.74 -9.78
CA MET A 97 1.55 0.52 -10.51
C MET A 97 0.80 0.49 -11.85
N PRO A 98 0.36 1.64 -12.39
CA PRO A 98 -0.22 1.70 -13.74
C PRO A 98 0.82 1.59 -14.86
N TYR A 99 2.10 1.58 -14.51
CA TYR A 99 3.25 1.52 -15.40
C TYR A 99 4.47 1.00 -14.63
N ALA A 100 5.46 0.50 -15.36
CA ALA A 100 6.72 0.05 -14.78
C ALA A 100 7.54 1.23 -14.21
N LEU A 101 8.21 1.01 -13.08
CA LEU A 101 9.19 1.96 -12.56
C LEU A 101 10.53 1.74 -13.24
N GLU A 102 11.17 2.83 -13.65
CA GLU A 102 12.54 2.78 -14.19
C GLU A 102 13.55 2.50 -13.06
N PRO A 103 14.68 1.84 -13.35
CA PRO A 103 15.69 1.50 -12.34
C PRO A 103 16.17 2.70 -11.50
N GLU A 104 16.29 3.88 -12.13
CA GLU A 104 16.69 5.11 -11.45
C GLU A 104 15.61 5.59 -10.47
N GLN A 105 14.33 5.43 -10.81
CA GLN A 105 13.21 5.76 -9.94
C GLN A 105 13.19 4.82 -8.73
N ILE A 106 13.37 3.52 -8.95
CA ILE A 106 13.44 2.51 -7.88
C ILE A 106 14.57 2.88 -6.91
N THR A 107 15.78 3.12 -7.43
CA THR A 107 16.95 3.51 -6.63
C THR A 107 16.66 4.75 -5.79
N LEU A 108 16.11 5.81 -6.41
CA LEU A 108 15.76 7.05 -5.73
C LEU A 108 14.74 6.82 -4.60
N ILE A 109 13.69 6.03 -4.86
CA ILE A 109 12.65 5.75 -3.87
C ILE A 109 13.25 4.96 -2.70
N GLN A 110 14.06 3.94 -2.96
CA GLN A 110 14.73 3.15 -1.91
C GLN A 110 15.60 4.02 -1.01
N GLU A 111 16.47 4.85 -1.59
CA GLU A 111 17.37 5.74 -0.85
C GLU A 111 16.60 6.74 0.04
N LYS A 112 15.53 7.35 -0.49
CA LYS A 112 14.79 8.42 0.19
C LYS A 112 13.75 7.92 1.20
N SER A 113 13.36 6.65 1.10
CA SER A 113 12.40 6.01 2.01
C SER A 113 13.06 5.05 3.00
N ALA A 114 14.34 4.69 2.79
CA ALA A 114 15.02 3.63 3.51
C ALA A 114 14.24 2.30 3.44
N ALA A 115 13.69 1.96 2.28
CA ALA A 115 12.96 0.73 2.02
C ALA A 115 13.66 -0.10 0.94
N GLN A 116 13.39 -1.39 0.90
CA GLN A 116 13.87 -2.29 -0.15
C GLN A 116 12.74 -2.60 -1.12
N ILE A 117 12.96 -2.37 -2.41
CA ILE A 117 11.98 -2.63 -3.47
C ILE A 117 12.50 -3.81 -4.29
N GLN A 118 11.66 -4.83 -4.42
CA GLN A 118 11.87 -5.98 -5.29
C GLN A 118 10.78 -5.97 -6.37
N ALA A 119 11.17 -5.91 -7.63
CA ALA A 119 10.23 -6.14 -8.72
C ALA A 119 9.80 -7.62 -8.73
N LEU A 120 8.49 -7.86 -8.71
CA LEU A 120 7.90 -9.19 -8.87
C LEU A 120 7.54 -9.42 -10.34
N GLU A 121 6.84 -8.45 -10.92
CA GLU A 121 6.47 -8.40 -12.32
C GLU A 121 6.83 -7.01 -12.89
N ARG A 122 6.32 -6.69 -14.09
CA ARG A 122 6.66 -5.44 -14.78
C ARG A 122 6.19 -4.19 -14.01
N ASP A 123 5.05 -4.29 -13.35
CA ASP A 123 4.33 -3.20 -12.66
C ASP A 123 3.90 -3.60 -11.23
N GLU A 124 4.31 -4.78 -10.77
CA GLU A 124 4.11 -5.24 -9.39
C GLU A 124 5.44 -5.29 -8.63
N PHE A 125 5.44 -4.72 -7.42
CA PHE A 125 6.62 -4.62 -6.57
C PHE A 125 6.31 -5.12 -5.16
N MET A 126 7.23 -5.87 -4.57
CA MET A 126 7.25 -6.14 -3.13
C MET A 126 8.18 -5.14 -2.46
N ILE A 127 7.71 -4.49 -1.40
CA ILE A 127 8.47 -3.48 -0.67
C ILE A 127 8.59 -3.89 0.78
N THR A 128 9.83 -4.03 1.26
CA THR A 128 10.13 -4.26 2.67
C THR A 128 10.54 -2.93 3.30
N LEU A 129 9.86 -2.53 4.37
CA LEU A 129 9.95 -1.21 4.99
C LEU A 129 10.99 -1.11 6.11
#